data_AF-D2RQI9-F1
#
_entry.id   AF-D2RQI9-F1
#
_cell.length_a   1.000
_cell.length_b   1.000
_cell.length_c   1.000
_cell.angle_alpha   90.00
_cell.angle_beta   90.00
_cell.angle_gamma   90.00
#
_symmetry.space_group_name_H-M   'P 1'
#
loop_
_entity.id
_entity.type
_entity.pdbx_description
1 polymer ?
#
loop_
_entity_poly.entity_id
_entity_poly.type
_entity_poly.pdbx_seq_one_letter_code
_entity_poly.pdbx_strand_id
1 'polypeptide(L)'
;MSTESISDRREHIRSISVTALAALLGVAAAFGSMALVGDVSSADAAANDTRTLMLVAGAILAQFVLYDFTSIYDDDEFGPKHYLFIVFMTFSLWFVTWGILLTTGAVA
;
A
#
# COMPACT_ATOMS: atom_id res chain seq x y z
N MET A 1 0.71 6.94 36.70
CA MET A 1 -0.55 6.39 36.18
C MET A 1 -1.22 7.20 35.06
N SER A 2 -0.97 8.51 34.90
CA SER A 2 -1.48 9.27 33.74
C SER A 2 -0.60 9.19 32.48
N THR A 3 0.69 8.91 32.63
CA THR A 3 1.66 8.86 31.51
C THR A 3 1.63 7.53 30.76
N GLU A 4 1.32 6.42 31.42
CA GLU A 4 1.21 5.08 30.81
C GLU A 4 0.03 5.00 29.82
N SER A 5 -1.14 5.57 30.15
CA SER A 5 -2.32 5.56 29.27
C SER A 5 -2.16 6.45 28.03
N ILE A 6 -1.35 7.52 28.14
CA ILE A 6 -1.00 8.38 27.01
C ILE A 6 -0.01 7.67 26.07
N SER A 7 0.93 6.90 26.61
CA SER A 7 1.87 6.08 25.82
C SER A 7 1.15 5.04 24.98
N ASP A 8 0.28 4.25 25.61
CA ASP A 8 -0.44 3.13 24.99
C ASP A 8 -1.35 3.60 23.84
N ARG A 9 -2.02 4.75 24.02
CA ARG A 9 -2.85 5.35 22.97
C ARG A 9 -2.02 5.76 21.74
N ARG A 10 -0.82 6.31 21.92
CA ARG A 10 0.03 6.74 20.80
C ARG A 10 0.52 5.54 19.99
N GLU A 11 0.91 4.47 20.66
CA GLU A 11 1.31 3.22 20.02
C GLU A 11 0.15 2.59 19.23
N HIS A 12 -1.05 2.60 19.81
CA HIS A 12 -2.24 2.12 19.12
C HIS A 12 -2.56 2.91 17.84
N ILE A 13 -2.59 4.25 17.93
CA ILE A 13 -2.83 5.11 16.77
C ILE A 13 -1.76 4.92 15.69
N ARG A 14 -0.49 4.76 16.08
CA ARG A 14 0.63 4.46 15.17
C ARG A 14 0.41 3.17 14.39
N SER A 15 0.05 2.08 15.07
CA SER A 15 -0.18 0.80 14.40
C SER A 15 -1.38 0.84 13.43
N ILE A 16 -2.45 1.53 13.81
CA ILE A 16 -3.64 1.73 12.97
C ILE A 16 -3.29 2.56 11.74
N SER A 17 -2.58 3.67 11.90
CA SER A 17 -2.27 4.58 10.79
C SER A 17 -1.39 3.90 9.73
N VAL A 18 -0.39 3.12 10.16
CA VAL A 18 0.49 2.36 9.25
C VAL A 18 -0.29 1.33 8.45
N THR A 19 -1.18 0.60 9.12
CA THR A 19 -2.03 -0.41 8.47
C THR A 19 -3.01 0.25 7.49
N ALA A 20 -3.67 1.33 7.92
CA ALA A 20 -4.65 2.05 7.10
C ALA A 20 -4.01 2.70 5.88
N LEU A 21 -2.85 3.35 6.04
CA LEU A 21 -2.12 3.95 4.93
C LEU A 21 -1.61 2.89 3.96
N ALA A 22 -1.04 1.79 4.46
CA ALA A 22 -0.61 0.67 3.60
C ALA A 22 -1.78 0.13 2.76
N ALA A 23 -2.92 -0.10 3.41
CA ALA A 23 -4.13 -0.59 2.79
C ALA A 23 -4.67 0.38 1.72
N LEU A 24 -4.85 1.65 2.08
CA LEU A 24 -5.42 2.66 1.19
C LEU A 24 -4.54 2.91 -0.04
N LEU A 25 -3.21 2.90 0.12
CA LEU A 25 -2.30 3.04 -1.01
C LEU A 25 -2.30 1.82 -1.92
N GLY A 26 -2.47 0.61 -1.39
CA GLY A 26 -2.66 -0.59 -2.21
C GLY A 26 -3.89 -0.48 -3.10
N VAL A 27 -5.02 -0.05 -2.51
CA VAL A 27 -6.27 0.19 -3.27
C VAL A 27 -6.08 1.31 -4.30
N ALA A 28 -5.49 2.44 -3.90
CA ALA A 28 -5.23 3.56 -4.80
C ALA A 28 -4.31 3.16 -5.97
N ALA A 29 -3.30 2.32 -5.71
CA ALA A 29 -2.44 1.77 -6.74
C ALA A 29 -3.22 0.89 -7.74
N ALA A 30 -4.25 0.18 -7.31
CA ALA A 30 -5.05 -0.65 -8.22
C ALA A 30 -5.88 0.21 -9.19
N PHE A 31 -6.45 1.32 -8.69
CA PHE A 31 -7.08 2.33 -9.54
C PHE A 31 -6.05 3.05 -10.43
N GLY A 32 -4.83 3.28 -9.94
CA GLY A 32 -3.72 3.78 -10.75
C GLY A 32 -3.35 2.85 -11.89
N SER A 33 -3.28 1.54 -11.62
CA SER A 33 -3.07 0.50 -12.64
C SER A 33 -4.19 0.51 -13.70
N MET A 34 -5.44 0.71 -13.29
CA MET A 34 -6.57 0.84 -14.22
C MET A 34 -6.41 2.04 -15.15
N ALA A 35 -6.03 3.19 -14.61
CA ALA A 35 -5.76 4.38 -15.44
C ALA A 35 -4.58 4.18 -16.41
N LEU A 36 -3.60 3.36 -16.03
CA LEU A 36 -2.40 3.09 -16.84
C LEU A 36 -2.66 2.10 -17.98
N VAL A 37 -3.64 1.21 -17.80
CA VAL A 37 -3.93 0.05 -18.66
C VAL A 37 -5.25 0.21 -19.42
N GLY A 38 -5.99 1.30 -19.23
CA GLY A 38 -7.30 1.54 -19.85
C GLY A 38 -7.35 1.51 -21.38
N ASP A 39 -6.20 1.56 -22.07
CA ASP A 39 -6.11 1.41 -23.55
C ASP A 39 -5.90 -0.05 -24.01
N VAL A 40 -5.83 -1.02 -23.09
CA VAL A 40 -5.49 -2.40 -23.43
C VAL A 40 -6.76 -3.19 -23.78
N SER A 41 -6.75 -3.84 -24.95
CA SER A 41 -7.91 -4.50 -25.57
C SER A 41 -8.42 -5.77 -24.86
N SER A 42 -7.73 -6.26 -23.82
CA SER A 42 -8.16 -7.45 -23.08
C SER A 42 -7.63 -7.47 -21.65
N ALA A 43 -8.45 -8.04 -20.75
CA ALA A 43 -8.09 -8.23 -19.34
C ALA A 43 -6.84 -9.11 -19.15
N ASP A 44 -6.59 -10.07 -20.05
CA ASP A 44 -5.38 -10.89 -20.03
C ASP A 44 -4.11 -10.09 -20.32
N ALA A 45 -4.17 -9.18 -21.30
CA ALA A 45 -3.03 -8.32 -21.61
C ALA A 45 -2.80 -7.30 -20.47
N ALA A 46 -3.88 -6.80 -19.86
CA ALA A 46 -3.84 -5.96 -18.68
C ALA A 46 -3.22 -6.65 -17.46
N ALA A 47 -3.56 -7.92 -17.23
CA ALA A 47 -3.05 -8.72 -16.10
C ALA A 47 -1.54 -9.02 -16.21
N ASN A 48 -1.01 -9.12 -17.43
CA ASN A 48 0.39 -9.42 -17.69
C ASN A 48 1.28 -8.17 -17.85
N ASP A 49 0.72 -6.96 -17.71
CA ASP A 49 1.49 -5.72 -17.90
C ASP A 49 2.41 -5.45 -16.69
N THR A 50 3.72 -5.52 -16.92
CA THR A 50 4.75 -5.25 -15.91
C THR A 50 4.74 -3.81 -15.41
N ARG A 51 4.16 -2.86 -16.18
CA ARG A 51 4.04 -1.46 -15.74
C ARG A 51 3.19 -1.32 -14.49
N THR A 52 2.17 -2.16 -14.33
CA THR A 52 1.33 -2.16 -13.12
C THR A 52 2.14 -2.58 -11.88
N LEU A 53 3.04 -3.56 -12.03
CA LEU A 53 3.97 -3.97 -10.97
C LEU A 53 4.96 -2.85 -10.62
N MET A 54 5.47 -2.12 -11.61
CA MET A 54 6.36 -0.98 -11.38
C MET A 54 5.64 0.14 -10.61
N LEU A 55 4.37 0.38 -10.89
CA LEU A 55 3.56 1.36 -10.17
C LEU A 55 3.41 0.99 -8.68
N VAL A 56 3.16 -0.29 -8.38
CA VAL A 56 3.08 -0.77 -6.99
C VAL A 56 4.42 -0.67 -6.29
N ALA A 57 5.52 -1.04 -6.97
CA ALA A 57 6.86 -0.87 -6.43
C ALA A 57 7.15 0.61 -6.11
N GLY A 58 6.76 1.53 -7.00
CA GLY A 58 6.84 2.97 -6.77
C GLY A 58 5.99 3.44 -5.58
N ALA A 59 4.77 2.93 -5.45
CA ALA A 59 3.87 3.22 -4.32
C ALA A 59 4.47 2.75 -2.98
N ILE A 60 5.10 1.58 -2.95
CA ILE A 60 5.80 1.05 -1.77
C ILE A 60 7.00 1.94 -1.42
N LEU A 61 7.81 2.34 -2.40
CA LEU A 61 8.95 3.24 -2.15
C LEU A 61 8.48 4.60 -1.62
N ALA A 62 7.38 5.14 -2.16
CA ALA A 62 6.77 6.36 -1.67
C ALA A 62 6.31 6.24 -0.21
N GLN A 63 5.79 5.07 0.20
CA GLN A 63 5.44 4.81 1.60
C GLN A 63 6.68 4.85 2.49
N PHE A 64 7.80 4.25 2.06
CA PHE A 64 9.03 4.30 2.84
C PHE A 64 9.49 5.73 3.06
N VAL A 65 9.50 6.54 1.99
CA VAL A 65 9.84 7.97 2.08
C VAL A 65 8.88 8.71 3.02
N LEU A 66 7.58 8.44 2.94
CA LEU A 66 6.57 9.10 3.75
C LEU A 66 6.72 8.76 5.24
N TYR A 67 6.97 7.50 5.58
CA TYR A 67 7.16 7.09 6.97
C TYR A 67 8.48 7.60 7.56
N ASP A 68 9.54 7.66 6.76
CA ASP A 68 10.82 8.27 7.12
C ASP A 68 10.66 9.77 7.41
N PHE A 69 9.98 10.50 6.51
CA PHE A 69 9.79 11.96 6.68
C PHE A 69 8.87 12.35 7.83
N THR A 70 7.90 11.50 8.17
CA THR A 70 6.90 11.83 9.21
C THR A 70 7.40 11.51 10.62
N SER A 71 8.60 10.90 10.77
CA SER A 71 9.21 10.54 12.07
C SER A 71 8.22 9.85 13.02
N ILE A 72 7.28 9.07 12.47
CA ILE A 72 6.25 8.35 13.25
C ILE A 72 6.88 7.30 14.17
N TYR A 73 8.14 6.96 13.89
CA TYR A 73 8.99 6.08 14.66
C TYR A 73 10.24 6.86 15.09
N ASP A 74 10.75 6.58 16.29
CA ASP A 74 12.16 6.87 16.61
C ASP A 74 13.04 5.97 15.72
N ASP A 75 14.15 6.51 15.22
CA ASP A 75 15.05 5.84 14.26
C ASP A 75 15.52 4.44 14.68
N ASP A 76 15.50 4.14 15.99
CA ASP A 76 15.87 2.84 16.57
C ASP A 76 14.77 1.76 16.52
N GLU A 77 13.52 2.10 16.18
CA GLU A 77 12.39 1.15 16.23
C GLU A 77 11.95 0.63 14.85
N PHE A 78 12.41 1.24 13.75
CA PHE A 78 12.00 0.88 12.39
C PHE A 78 12.77 -0.31 11.82
N GLY A 79 12.45 -1.51 12.32
CA GLY A 79 13.09 -2.75 11.89
C GLY A 79 12.60 -3.33 10.55
N PRO A 80 13.30 -4.37 10.02
CA PRO A 80 12.98 -5.05 8.76
C PRO A 80 11.54 -5.58 8.66
N LYS A 81 10.96 -5.92 9.81
CA LYS A 81 9.56 -6.38 9.94
C LYS A 81 8.57 -5.32 9.43
N HIS A 82 8.82 -4.04 9.67
CA HIS A 82 7.91 -2.96 9.26
C HIS A 82 7.93 -2.78 7.75
N TYR A 83 9.11 -2.83 7.13
CA TYR A 83 9.24 -2.85 5.67
C TYR A 83 8.50 -4.04 5.05
N LEU A 84 8.69 -5.24 5.59
CA LEU A 84 7.96 -6.43 5.12
C LEU A 84 6.45 -6.28 5.26
N PHE A 85 5.97 -5.76 6.39
CA PHE A 85 4.55 -5.52 6.61
C PHE A 85 3.97 -4.55 5.59
N ILE A 86 4.62 -3.42 5.35
CA ILE A 86 4.17 -2.39 4.41
C ILE A 86 4.14 -2.97 2.98
N VAL A 87 5.22 -3.62 2.55
CA VAL A 87 5.31 -4.26 1.23
C VAL A 87 4.18 -5.27 1.06
N PHE A 88 4.03 -6.18 2.03
CA PHE A 88 3.05 -7.25 1.96
C PHE A 88 1.61 -6.70 1.94
N MET A 89 1.28 -5.76 2.81
CA MET A 89 -0.07 -5.20 2.91
C MET A 89 -0.44 -4.41 1.65
N THR A 90 0.44 -3.52 1.19
CA THR A 90 0.21 -2.72 -0.02
C THR A 90 0.08 -3.62 -1.25
N PHE A 91 0.96 -4.60 -1.41
CA PHE A 91 0.89 -5.55 -2.51
C PHE A 91 -0.38 -6.42 -2.47
N SER A 92 -0.74 -6.95 -1.30
CA SER A 92 -1.89 -7.84 -1.15
C SER A 92 -3.20 -7.13 -1.48
N LEU A 93 -3.38 -5.90 -0.97
CA LEU A 93 -4.60 -5.13 -1.26
C LEU A 93 -4.65 -4.63 -2.69
N TRP A 94 -3.51 -4.23 -3.26
CA TRP A 94 -3.42 -3.97 -4.68
C TRP A 94 -3.84 -5.19 -5.51
N PHE A 95 -3.26 -6.36 -5.23
CA PHE A 95 -3.49 -7.59 -6.01
C PHE A 95 -4.96 -8.03 -5.97
N VAL A 96 -5.59 -8.00 -4.79
CA VAL A 96 -7.00 -8.35 -4.62
C VAL A 96 -7.90 -7.34 -5.35
N THR A 97 -7.68 -6.03 -5.14
CA THR A 97 -8.49 -5.00 -5.82
C THR A 97 -8.30 -5.05 -7.33
N TRP A 98 -7.07 -5.22 -7.81
CA TRP A 98 -6.76 -5.35 -9.24
C TRP A 98 -7.44 -6.56 -9.86
N GLY A 99 -7.40 -7.73 -9.20
CA GLY A 99 -8.11 -8.93 -9.64
C GLY A 99 -9.63 -8.72 -9.72
N ILE A 100 -10.22 -7.98 -8.76
CA ILE A 100 -11.64 -7.62 -8.80
C ILE A 100 -11.93 -6.70 -10.00
N LEU A 101 -11.12 -5.66 -10.23
CA LEU A 101 -11.32 -4.73 -11.35
C LEU A 101 -11.24 -5.45 -12.72
N LEU A 102 -10.28 -6.36 -12.88
CA LEU A 102 -10.14 -7.17 -14.10
C LEU A 102 -11.32 -8.12 -14.31
N THR A 103 -11.81 -8.78 -13.26
CA THR A 103 -12.89 -9.77 -13.36
C THR A 103 -14.28 -9.14 -13.50
N THR A 104 -14.47 -7.93 -12.97
CA THR A 104 -15.72 -7.17 -13.11
C THR A 104 -15.88 -6.49 -14.47
N GLY A 105 -14.85 -6.51 -15.32
CA GLY A 105 -14.86 -5.80 -16.60
C GLY A 105 -14.75 -4.28 -16.45
N ALA A 106 -14.32 -3.78 -15.28
CA ALA A 106 -14.08 -2.35 -15.10
C ALA A 106 -12.93 -1.84 -15.99
N VAL A 107 -12.03 -2.73 -16.40
CA VAL A 107 -10.85 -2.45 -17.24
C VAL A 107 -11.08 -2.88 -18.71
N ALA A 108 -12.33 -2.84 -19.20
CA ALA A 108 -12.72 -3.25 -20.56
C ALA A 108 -13.28 -2.10 -21.40
#